data_AF-A0A6A6MWP3-F1
#
_entry.id   AF-A0A6A6MWP3-F1
#
_cell.length_a   1.000
_cell.length_b   1.000
_cell.length_c   1.000
_cell.angle_alpha   90.00
_cell.angle_beta   90.00
_cell.angle_gamma   90.00
#
_symmetry.space_group_name_H-M   'P 1'
#
loop_
_entity.id
_entity.type
_entity.pdbx_description
1 polymer ?
#
loop_
_entity_poly.entity_id
_entity_poly.type
_entity_poly.pdbx_seq_one_letter_code
_entity_poly.pdbx_strand_id
1 'polypeptide(L)'
;MYEYTSDIDEPTHLYINGKAYEEPVTETPKEGTTEAWNVINLTEDNHPLHIHLGLFVVMDQTELINIDEFKACMSKLNDAIKCQMTNPGYVYHCHILDHEDNVMMRPLKIIR
;
A
#
# COMPACT_ATOMS: atom_id res chain seq x y z
N MET A 1 3.01 0.61 -0.22
CA MET A 1 3.22 0.34 -1.66
C MET A 1 4.71 0.34 -1.88
N TYR A 2 5.22 -0.68 -2.55
CA TYR A 2 6.64 -1.03 -2.65
C TYR A 2 7.03 -1.18 -4.11
N GLU A 3 8.26 -0.80 -4.42
CA GLU A 3 8.86 -0.82 -5.74
C GLU A 3 10.18 -1.57 -5.68
N TYR A 4 10.43 -2.38 -6.69
CA TYR A 4 11.62 -3.21 -6.80
C TYR A 4 12.28 -2.92 -8.15
N THR A 5 13.40 -2.21 -8.14
CA THR A 5 14.19 -1.94 -9.35
C THR A 5 15.20 -3.06 -9.63
N SER A 6 15.72 -3.07 -10.85
CA SER A 6 16.77 -3.97 -11.33
C SER A 6 18.18 -3.43 -11.05
N ASP A 7 19.23 -4.19 -11.38
CA ASP A 7 20.64 -3.75 -11.28
C ASP A 7 20.99 -2.49 -12.13
N ILE A 8 20.05 -2.03 -12.99
CA ILE A 8 20.15 -0.81 -13.80
C ILE A 8 19.12 0.27 -13.40
N ASP A 9 18.50 0.11 -12.23
CA ASP A 9 17.48 0.97 -11.62
C ASP A 9 16.13 1.10 -12.36
N GLU A 10 15.93 0.35 -13.45
CA GLU A 10 14.62 0.20 -14.10
C GLU A 10 13.64 -0.55 -13.16
N PRO A 11 12.40 -0.06 -12.93
CA PRO A 11 11.37 -0.75 -12.15
C PRO A 11 11.01 -2.12 -12.74
N THR A 12 10.86 -3.12 -11.87
CA THR A 12 10.51 -4.50 -12.27
C THR A 12 9.17 -4.97 -11.73
N HIS A 13 8.80 -4.55 -10.51
CA HIS A 13 7.57 -4.96 -9.84
C HIS A 13 7.07 -3.86 -8.89
N LEU A 14 5.75 -3.66 -8.85
CA LEU A 14 5.06 -2.76 -7.91
C LEU A 14 4.06 -3.56 -7.06
N TYR A 15 4.24 -3.55 -5.74
CA TYR A 15 3.46 -4.39 -4.82
C TYR A 15 2.79 -3.61 -3.68
N ILE A 16 1.54 -3.98 -3.39
CA ILE A 16 0.86 -3.60 -2.15
C ILE A 16 1.34 -4.55 -1.04
N ASN A 17 1.68 -3.99 0.12
CA ASN A 17 2.20 -4.71 1.30
C ASN A 17 3.40 -5.65 1.01
N GLY A 18 4.17 -5.39 -0.05
CA GLY A 18 5.36 -6.15 -0.43
C GLY A 18 5.05 -7.55 -0.97
N LYS A 19 3.83 -7.76 -1.49
CA LYS A 19 3.32 -9.06 -1.93
C LYS A 19 2.78 -9.04 -3.35
N ALA A 20 2.99 -10.13 -4.08
CA ALA A 20 2.34 -10.37 -5.37
C ALA A 20 0.83 -10.66 -5.21
N TYR A 21 0.07 -10.54 -6.30
CA TYR A 21 -1.38 -10.83 -6.31
C TYR A 21 -1.71 -12.27 -5.87
N GLU A 22 -0.99 -13.26 -6.43
CA GLU A 22 -1.18 -14.70 -6.16
C GLU A 22 -0.75 -15.15 -4.74
N GLU A 23 -0.12 -14.29 -3.94
CA GLU A 23 0.22 -14.64 -2.57
C GLU A 23 -1.02 -14.71 -1.65
N PRO A 24 -0.99 -15.54 -0.59
CA PRO A 24 -2.10 -15.65 0.36
C PRO A 24 -2.63 -14.30 0.84
N VAL A 25 -3.96 -14.17 0.84
CA VAL A 25 -4.69 -12.94 1.24
C VAL A 25 -4.26 -12.50 2.63
N THR A 26 -3.86 -11.24 2.76
CA THR A 26 -3.48 -10.61 4.04
C THR A 26 -4.61 -9.74 4.59
N GLU A 27 -5.43 -9.15 3.71
CA GLU A 27 -6.49 -8.22 4.06
C GLU A 27 -7.84 -8.94 4.17
N THR A 28 -8.32 -9.14 5.39
CA THR A 28 -9.57 -9.89 5.68
C THR A 28 -10.61 -9.04 6.44
N PRO A 29 -11.16 -7.96 5.84
CA PRO A 29 -12.09 -7.06 6.52
C PRO A 29 -13.42 -7.75 6.86
N LYS A 30 -14.11 -7.30 7.91
CA LYS A 30 -15.33 -7.95 8.40
C LYS A 30 -16.61 -7.32 7.84
N GLU A 31 -17.54 -8.17 7.41
CA GLU A 31 -18.86 -7.76 6.88
C GLU A 31 -19.63 -6.93 7.93
N GLY A 32 -20.06 -5.73 7.54
CA GLY A 32 -20.82 -4.82 8.40
C GLY A 32 -20.01 -4.01 9.41
N THR A 33 -18.66 -4.07 9.40
CA THR A 33 -17.82 -3.22 10.26
C THR A 33 -17.25 -2.00 9.52
N THR A 34 -16.64 -1.09 10.27
CA THR A 34 -15.86 0.04 9.75
C THR A 34 -14.43 -0.07 10.27
N GLU A 35 -13.44 0.14 9.40
CA GLU A 35 -12.02 -0.04 9.69
C GLU A 35 -11.23 1.21 9.26
N ALA A 36 -10.08 1.47 9.91
CA ALA A 36 -9.17 2.55 9.54
C ALA A 36 -7.87 1.95 9.00
N TRP A 37 -7.41 2.43 7.84
CA TRP A 37 -6.46 1.71 6.97
C TRP A 37 -5.35 2.66 6.50
N ASN A 38 -4.18 2.62 7.12
CA ASN A 38 -3.06 3.50 6.76
C ASN A 38 -2.48 3.11 5.39
N VAL A 39 -2.89 3.81 4.32
CA VAL A 39 -2.35 3.63 2.97
C VAL A 39 -1.06 4.42 2.83
N ILE A 40 0.06 3.71 2.73
CA ILE A 40 1.42 4.27 2.74
C ILE A 40 2.07 4.04 1.37
N ASN A 41 2.60 5.10 0.76
CA ASN A 41 3.45 4.99 -0.41
C ASN A 41 4.95 5.00 -0.02
N LEU A 42 5.78 4.21 -0.69
CA LEU A 42 7.25 4.21 -0.52
C LEU A 42 7.98 4.35 -1.88
N THR A 43 7.23 4.51 -2.97
CA THR A 43 7.75 4.85 -4.31
C THR A 43 7.88 6.36 -4.45
N GLU A 44 8.63 6.83 -5.44
CA GLU A 44 8.64 8.27 -5.78
C GLU A 44 7.40 8.65 -6.62
N ASP A 45 6.83 7.70 -7.37
CA ASP A 45 5.66 7.93 -8.20
C ASP A 45 4.38 8.25 -7.40
N ASN A 46 3.69 9.30 -7.84
CA ASN A 46 2.51 9.89 -7.21
C ASN A 46 1.23 9.52 -8.00
N HIS A 47 0.47 8.51 -7.48
CA HIS A 47 -1.73 6.33 -8.65
C HIS A 47 -3.23 6.71 -9.15
N PRO A 48 -4.28 7.03 -8.31
CA PRO A 48 -5.66 6.48 -8.58
C PRO A 48 -6.41 5.52 -7.59
N LEU A 49 -6.12 5.41 -6.27
CA LEU A 49 -6.52 4.23 -5.44
C LEU A 49 -7.97 3.75 -5.62
N HIS A 50 -8.13 2.51 -6.08
CA HIS A 50 -9.43 1.86 -6.20
C HIS A 50 -9.62 0.69 -5.21
N ILE A 51 -10.84 0.53 -4.67
CA ILE A 51 -11.23 -0.56 -3.78
C ILE A 51 -12.60 -1.08 -4.22
N HIS A 52 -12.69 -2.38 -4.55
CA HIS A 52 -13.96 -3.04 -4.85
C HIS A 52 -14.72 -3.41 -3.56
N LEU A 53 -16.05 -3.45 -3.65
CA LEU A 53 -16.98 -3.90 -2.58
C LEU A 53 -17.00 -3.06 -1.29
N GLY A 54 -16.24 -1.97 -1.20
CA GLY A 54 -16.23 -1.03 -0.07
C GLY A 54 -16.39 0.42 -0.52
N LEU A 55 -16.90 1.26 0.39
CA LEU A 55 -16.82 2.72 0.28
C LEU A 55 -15.88 3.22 1.39
N PHE A 56 -15.08 4.24 1.09
CA PHE A 56 -14.14 4.84 2.03
C PHE A 56 -14.16 6.36 1.94
N VAL A 57 -13.66 7.02 2.99
CA VAL A 57 -13.47 8.47 3.08
C VAL A 57 -12.01 8.71 3.50
N VAL A 58 -11.32 9.63 2.83
CA VAL A 58 -9.98 10.07 3.24
C VAL A 58 -10.13 10.94 4.48
N MET A 59 -9.48 10.52 5.59
CA MET A 59 -9.65 11.16 6.90
C MET A 59 -8.59 12.23 7.20
N ASP A 60 -7.37 12.06 6.67
CA ASP A 60 -6.21 12.93 6.84
C ASP A 60 -5.23 12.69 5.69
N GLN A 61 -4.36 13.66 5.36
CA GLN A 61 -3.34 13.55 4.33
C GLN A 61 -2.05 14.28 4.75
N THR A 62 -0.91 13.59 4.70
CA THR A 62 0.41 14.14 5.05
C THR A 62 1.53 13.56 4.19
N GLU A 63 2.68 14.20 4.20
CA GLU A 63 3.91 13.76 3.54
C GLU A 63 4.77 12.90 4.50
N LEU A 64 5.55 11.96 3.95
CA LEU A 64 6.47 11.15 4.74
C LEU A 64 7.77 11.91 5.03
N ILE A 65 7.99 12.24 6.31
CA ILE A 65 9.28 12.72 6.80
C ILE A 65 10.28 11.57 6.94
N ASN A 66 11.59 11.87 6.87
CA ASN A 66 12.69 10.90 6.95
C ASN A 66 12.50 9.67 6.02
N ILE A 67 12.13 9.90 4.75
CA ILE A 67 11.71 8.83 3.83
C ILE A 67 12.71 7.67 3.73
N ASP A 68 14.03 7.91 3.74
CA ASP A 68 15.05 6.85 3.67
C ASP A 68 15.04 5.93 4.90
N GLU A 69 15.01 6.52 6.09
CA GLU A 69 14.96 5.80 7.37
C GLU A 69 13.66 5.00 7.49
N PHE A 70 12.54 5.61 7.08
CA PHE A 70 11.23 4.99 7.11
C PHE A 70 11.09 3.87 6.07
N LYS A 71 11.54 4.08 4.83
CA LYS A 71 11.58 3.06 3.75
C LYS A 71 12.49 1.90 4.14
N ALA A 72 13.66 2.16 4.73
CA ALA A 72 14.54 1.11 5.26
C ALA A 72 13.89 0.31 6.42
N CYS A 73 13.11 0.96 7.29
CA CYS A 73 12.35 0.28 8.34
C CYS A 73 11.21 -0.58 7.77
N MET A 74 10.41 -0.01 6.86
CA MET A 74 9.26 -0.69 6.26
C MET A 74 9.69 -1.89 5.41
N SER A 75 10.75 -1.77 4.59
CA SER A 75 11.32 -2.90 3.85
C SER A 75 11.88 -4.03 4.72
N LYS A 76 12.09 -3.78 6.03
CA LYS A 76 12.57 -4.78 7.00
C LYS A 76 11.47 -5.36 7.89
N LEU A 77 10.46 -4.57 8.26
CA LEU A 77 9.42 -4.95 9.24
C LEU A 77 8.01 -5.05 8.66
N ASN A 78 7.73 -4.36 7.56
CA ASN A 78 6.40 -4.21 6.93
C ASN A 78 5.30 -3.84 7.94
N ASP A 79 5.63 -2.97 8.90
CA ASP A 79 4.78 -2.61 10.05
C ASP A 79 5.02 -1.14 10.43
N ALA A 80 4.08 -0.27 10.03
CA ALA A 80 4.18 1.16 10.25
C ALA A 80 4.14 1.56 11.74
N ILE A 81 3.53 0.74 12.60
CA ILE A 81 3.45 0.99 14.05
C ILE A 81 4.81 0.70 14.69
N LYS A 82 5.47 -0.40 14.31
CA LYS A 82 6.87 -0.68 14.72
C LYS A 82 7.85 0.33 14.14
N CYS A 83 7.59 0.83 12.93
CA CYS A 83 8.33 1.94 12.32
C CYS A 83 7.89 3.34 12.84
N GLN A 84 7.36 3.39 14.06
CA GLN A 84 7.13 4.59 14.88
C GLN A 84 6.18 5.64 14.28
N MET A 85 5.29 5.27 13.36
CA MET A 85 4.28 6.20 12.83
C MET A 85 3.15 6.47 13.82
N THR A 86 3.37 7.42 14.72
CA THR A 86 2.27 8.12 15.40
C THR A 86 1.66 9.12 14.41
N ASN A 87 0.64 8.65 13.68
CA ASN A 87 -0.11 9.31 12.59
C ASN A 87 0.61 9.41 11.23
N PRO A 88 0.56 8.34 10.41
CA PRO A 88 0.57 8.49 8.96
C PRO A 88 -0.78 9.05 8.48
N GLY A 89 -0.75 10.18 7.78
CA GLY A 89 -1.85 10.62 6.91
C GLY A 89 -1.90 9.79 5.62
N TYR A 90 -3.01 9.88 4.89
CA TYR A 90 -3.32 9.06 3.72
C TYR A 90 -3.04 9.85 2.42
N VAL A 91 -2.40 9.23 1.44
CA VAL A 91 -2.43 9.72 0.03
C VAL A 91 -3.06 8.65 -0.86
N TYR A 92 -3.85 9.09 -1.83
CA TYR A 92 -4.62 8.26 -2.76
C TYR A 92 -3.72 7.78 -3.94
N HIS A 93 -3.46 6.47 -4.13
CA HIS A 93 -2.84 5.96 -5.37
C HIS A 93 -3.13 4.46 -5.74
N CYS A 94 -3.62 4.19 -6.98
CA CYS A 94 -3.68 2.95 -7.80
C CYS A 94 -4.94 2.83 -8.76
N HIS A 95 -4.94 3.44 -9.96
CA HIS A 95 -5.77 3.08 -11.17
C HIS A 95 -5.14 3.67 -12.45
N ILE A 96 -3.91 3.26 -12.75
CA ILE A 96 -3.31 3.32 -14.08
C ILE A 96 -3.34 1.89 -14.61
N LEU A 97 -3.91 1.66 -15.80
CA LEU A 97 -4.11 0.31 -16.32
C LEU A 97 -2.78 -0.45 -16.44
N ASP A 98 -1.72 0.22 -16.89
CA ASP A 98 -0.38 -0.36 -16.97
C ASP A 98 0.19 -0.80 -15.60
N HIS A 99 -0.30 -0.26 -14.47
CA HIS A 99 0.12 -0.63 -13.12
C HIS A 99 -0.80 -1.71 -12.51
N GLU A 100 -2.07 -1.72 -12.92
CA GLU A 100 -3.03 -2.79 -12.60
C GLU A 100 -2.60 -4.10 -13.28
N ASP A 101 -2.23 -4.05 -14.56
CA ASP A 101 -1.68 -5.17 -15.35
C ASP A 101 -0.29 -5.61 -14.84
N ASN A 102 0.53 -4.69 -14.31
CA ASN A 102 1.78 -5.00 -13.59
C ASN A 102 1.56 -5.43 -12.12
N VAL A 103 0.40 -6.01 -11.83
CA VAL A 103 0.14 -6.80 -10.61
C VAL A 103 0.12 -5.98 -9.31
N MET A 104 -0.10 -4.66 -9.40
CA MET A 104 -0.23 -3.78 -8.22
C MET A 104 -1.63 -3.87 -7.57
N MET A 105 -2.19 -5.08 -7.49
CA MET A 105 -3.50 -5.40 -6.96
C MET A 105 -3.39 -6.47 -5.86
N ARG A 106 -4.24 -6.40 -4.85
CA ARG A 106 -4.38 -7.44 -3.82
C ARG A 106 -5.85 -7.81 -3.61
N PRO A 107 -6.22 -9.10 -3.61
CA PRO A 107 -7.60 -9.52 -3.36
C PRO A 107 -7.98 -9.35 -1.88
N LEU A 108 -9.18 -8.84 -1.60
CA LEU A 108 -9.76 -8.80 -0.25
C LEU A 108 -10.56 -10.07 0.02
N LYS A 109 -10.48 -10.60 1.25
CA LYS A 109 -11.30 -11.74 1.70
C LYS A 109 -12.23 -11.33 2.83
N ILE A 110 -13.45 -10.92 2.48
CA ILE A 110 -14.48 -10.54 3.44
C ILE A 110 -14.79 -11.72 4.38
N ILE A 111 -14.79 -11.48 5.69
CA ILE A 111 -15.19 -12.45 6.72
C ILE A 111 -16.51 -12.04 7.39
N ARG A 112 -17.24 -13.02 7.94
CA ARG A 112 -18.53 -12.80 8.63
C ARG A 112 -18.40 -12.77 10.15
#